data_AF-A0A942P5R5-F1
#
_entry.id   AF-A0A942P5R5-F1
#
_cell.length_a   1.000
_cell.length_b   1.000
_cell.length_c   1.000
_cell.angle_alpha   90.00
_cell.angle_beta   90.00
_cell.angle_gamma   90.00
#
_symmetry.space_group_name_H-M   'P 1'
#
loop_
_entity.id
_entity.type
_entity.pdbx_description
1 polymer ?
#
loop_
_entity_poly.entity_id
_entity_poly.type
_entity_poly.pdbx_seq_one_letter_code
_entity_poly.pdbx_strand_id
1 'polypeptide(L)' 'MSQPTTNNKKPYRSNRSYLMQYAGLASQLMAALALGVFLGYKLDHWLQFSFPVFIWVLPLVFLIAMFVKIIKDTAKKK' A
#
# COMPACT_ATOMS: atom_id res chain seq x y z
N MET A 1 -40.92 17.61 33.74
CA MET A 1 -39.51 17.21 33.55
C MET A 1 -39.40 16.55 32.17
N SER A 2 -39.01 17.31 31.14
CA SER A 2 -38.91 16.84 29.75
C SER A 2 -37.60 16.09 29.52
N GLN A 3 -37.66 14.88 28.97
CA GLN A 3 -36.47 14.14 28.55
C GLN A 3 -35.89 14.72 27.24
N PRO A 4 -34.56 14.83 27.09
CA PRO A 4 -33.95 15.24 25.83
C PRO A 4 -34.00 14.07 24.84
N THR A 5 -34.70 14.25 23.71
CA THR A 5 -34.74 13.28 22.61
C THR A 5 -33.42 13.31 21.83
N THR A 6 -32.49 12.41 22.16
CA THR A 6 -31.26 12.22 21.37
C THR A 6 -31.62 11.56 20.03
N ASN A 7 -31.80 12.39 19.01
CA ASN A 7 -32.07 11.98 17.64
C ASN A 7 -30.85 11.25 17.04
N ASN A 8 -30.79 9.94 17.21
CA ASN A 8 -29.77 9.08 16.61
C ASN A 8 -30.09 8.83 15.13
N LYS A 9 -29.84 9.84 14.29
CA LYS A 9 -29.80 9.67 12.83
C LYS A 9 -28.52 8.91 12.50
N LYS A 10 -28.64 7.59 12.27
CA LYS A 10 -27.56 6.81 11.66
C LYS A 10 -27.17 7.50 10.35
N PRO A 11 -25.90 7.88 10.13
CA PRO A 11 -25.51 8.56 8.91
C PRO A 11 -25.80 7.63 7.73
N TYR A 12 -26.71 8.05 6.85
CA TYR A 12 -26.96 7.36 5.59
C TYR A 12 -25.64 7.38 4.81
N ARG A 13 -24.94 6.23 4.74
CA ARG A 13 -23.73 6.08 3.93
C ARG A 13 -24.11 6.33 2.48
N SER A 14 -23.93 7.56 2.03
CA SER A 14 -24.11 7.96 0.63
C SER A 14 -23.13 7.16 -0.23
N ASN A 15 -23.56 6.76 -1.43
CA ASN A 15 -22.72 6.10 -2.43
C ASN A 15 -21.41 6.87 -2.71
N ARG A 16 -21.42 8.20 -2.50
CA ARG A 16 -20.24 9.07 -2.57
C ARG A 16 -19.14 8.70 -1.57
N SER A 17 -19.51 8.18 -0.40
CA SER A 17 -18.56 7.76 0.65
C SER A 17 -17.77 6.52 0.20
N TYR A 18 -18.42 5.56 -0.47
CA TYR A 18 -17.73 4.41 -1.04
C TYR A 18 -16.77 4.85 -2.15
N LEU A 19 -17.21 5.72 -3.05
CA LEU A 19 -16.34 6.26 -4.11
C LEU A 19 -15.11 6.98 -3.53
N MET A 20 -15.28 7.80 -2.49
CA MET A 20 -14.16 8.44 -1.80
C MET A 20 -13.24 7.43 -1.11
N GLN A 21 -13.78 6.36 -0.53
CA GLN A 21 -12.99 5.30 0.08
C GLN A 21 -12.16 4.53 -0.96
N TYR A 22 -12.75 4.18 -2.10
CA TYR A 22 -12.03 3.54 -3.20
C TYR A 22 -11.00 4.47 -3.85
N ALA A 23 -11.33 5.76 -4.01
CA ALA A 23 -10.38 6.75 -4.48
C ALA A 23 -9.19 6.89 -3.52
N GLY A 24 -9.43 6.84 -2.21
CA GLY A 24 -8.37 6.84 -1.19
C GLY A 24 -7.48 5.60 -1.28
N LEU A 25 -8.07 4.40 -1.43
CA LEU A 25 -7.32 3.16 -1.61
C LEU A 25 -6.50 3.17 -2.91
N ALA A 26 -7.09 3.63 -4.01
CA ALA A 26 -6.39 3.78 -5.28
C ALA A 26 -5.24 4.79 -5.19
N SER A 27 -5.44 5.90 -4.47
CA SER A 27 -4.40 6.91 -4.23
C SER A 27 -3.25 6.34 -3.40
N GLN A 28 -3.54 5.52 -2.39
CA GLN A 28 -2.51 4.83 -1.60
C GLN A 28 -1.70 3.85 -2.46
N LEU A 29 -2.36 3.07 -3.32
CA LEU A 29 -1.68 2.18 -4.26
C LEU A 29 -0.82 2.96 -5.25
N MET A 30 -1.36 4.03 -5.83
CA MET A 30 -0.64 4.91 -6.75
C MET A 30 0.59 5.54 -6.08
N ALA A 31 0.46 6.01 -4.85
CA ALA A 31 1.55 6.59 -4.07
C ALA A 31 2.62 5.53 -3.74
N ALA A 32 2.22 4.32 -3.33
CA ALA A 32 3.16 3.23 -3.05
C ALA A 32 3.94 2.80 -4.30
N LEU A 33 3.27 2.74 -5.46
CA LEU A 33 3.89 2.45 -6.75
C LEU A 33 4.85 3.57 -7.17
N ALA A 34 4.40 4.82 -7.10
CA ALA A 34 5.23 5.98 -7.43
C ALA A 34 6.47 6.05 -6.54
N LEU A 35 6.33 5.81 -5.24
CA LEU A 35 7.46 5.73 -4.31
C LEU A 35 8.37 4.55 -4.63
N GLY A 36 7.83 3.35 -4.87
CA GLY A 36 8.65 2.18 -5.21
C GLY A 36 9.47 2.39 -6.48
N VAL A 37 8.86 2.95 -7.52
CA VAL A 37 9.52 3.28 -8.79
C VAL A 37 10.52 4.43 -8.61
N PHE A 38 10.16 5.48 -7.87
CA PHE A 38 11.05 6.63 -7.65
C PHE A 38 12.26 6.26 -6.78
N LEU A 39 12.08 5.47 -5.73
CA LEU A 39 13.17 4.94 -4.94
C LEU A 39 14.05 4.03 -5.80
N GLY A 40 13.46 3.12 -6.57
CA GLY A 40 14.20 2.26 -7.50
C GLY A 40 15.03 3.04 -8.51
N TYR A 41 14.44 4.06 -9.14
CA TYR A 41 15.12 4.94 -10.09
C TYR A 41 16.25 5.75 -9.43
N LYS A 42 16.01 6.30 -8.24
CA LYS A 42 17.02 7.08 -7.51
C LYS A 42 18.19 6.21 -7.04
N LEU A 43 17.92 4.97 -6.62
CA LEU A 43 18.96 4.00 -6.27
C LEU A 43 19.77 3.56 -7.52
N ASP A 44 19.12 3.34 -8.67
CA ASP A 44 19.79 3.04 -9.94
C ASP A 44 20.74 4.18 -10.35
N HIS A 45 20.29 5.42 -10.17
CA HIS A 45 21.08 6.62 -10.46
C HIS A 45 22.25 6.82 -9.49
N TRP A 46 22.08 6.49 -8.21
CA TRP A 46 23.16 6.57 -7.20
C TRP A 46 24.26 5.53 -7.43
N LEU A 47 23.92 4.41 -8.08
CA LEU A 47 24.85 3.33 -8.38
C LEU A 47 25.58 3.49 -9.74
N GLN A 48 25.26 4.51 -10.55
CA GLN A 48 25.91 4.82 -11.84
C GLN A 48 26.02 3.64 -12.83
N PHE A 49 25.15 2.63 -12.77
CA PHE A 49 25.18 1.54 -13.74
C PHE A 49 24.46 1.96 -15.03
N SER A 50 25.14 1.90 -16.17
CA SER A 50 24.56 2.22 -17.51
C SER A 50 23.51 1.22 -18.01
N PHE A 51 23.05 0.30 -17.16
CA PHE A 51 22.10 -0.76 -17.51
C PHE A 51 20.88 -0.64 -16.59
N PRO A 52 19.64 -0.81 -17.08
CA PRO A 52 18.42 -0.67 -16.28
C PRO A 52 18.24 -1.87 -15.33
N VAL A 53 19.14 -2.01 -14.36
CA VAL A 53 19.22 -3.19 -13.47
C VAL A 53 18.05 -3.18 -12.48
N PHE A 54 17.55 -2.01 -12.09
CA PHE A 54 16.43 -1.91 -11.15
C PHE A 54 15.12 -2.49 -11.67
N ILE A 55 14.86 -2.46 -12.98
CA ILE A 55 13.71 -3.16 -13.59
C ILE A 55 13.79 -4.67 -13.34
N TRP A 56 14.99 -5.23 -13.26
CA TRP A 56 15.24 -6.66 -12.97
C TRP A 56 15.36 -6.96 -11.47
N VAL A 57 15.90 -6.03 -10.68
CA VAL A 57 16.13 -6.21 -9.24
C VAL A 57 14.84 -6.04 -8.46
N LEU A 58 13.91 -5.18 -8.87
CA LEU A 58 12.59 -5.06 -8.22
C LEU A 58 11.84 -6.40 -8.14
N PRO A 59 11.65 -7.15 -9.24
CA PRO A 59 11.02 -8.46 -9.18
C PRO A 59 11.87 -9.47 -8.38
N LEU A 60 13.20 -9.37 -8.42
CA LEU A 60 14.09 -10.25 -7.65
C LEU A 60 13.98 -10.00 -6.13
N VAL A 61 13.93 -8.75 -5.70
CA VAL A 61 13.76 -8.34 -4.30
C VAL A 61 12.35 -8.68 -3.81
N PHE A 62 11.33 -8.49 -4.66
CA PHE A 62 9.96 -8.91 -4.37
C PHE A 62 9.88 -10.42 -4.11
N LEU A 63 10.59 -11.21 -4.93
CA LEU A 63 10.69 -12.65 -4.76
C LEU A 63 11.39 -13.04 -3.45
N ILE A 64 12.53 -12.40 -3.13
CA ILE A 64 13.25 -12.64 -1.86
C ILE A 64 12.39 -12.26 -0.66
N ALA A 65 11.70 -11.13 -0.71
CA ALA A 65 10.81 -10.69 0.36
C ALA A 65 9.66 -11.68 0.58
N MET A 66 9.10 -12.24 -0.50
CA MET A 66 8.08 -13.28 -0.43
C MET A 66 8.62 -14.55 0.22
N PHE A 67 9.82 -15.01 -0.15
CA PHE A 67 10.47 -16.14 0.49
C PHE A 67 10.74 -15.91 1.98
N VAL A 68 11.29 -14.76 2.35
CA VAL A 68 11.53 -14.41 3.76
C VAL A 68 10.23 -14.38 4.56
N LYS A 69 9.15 -13.87 3.96
CA LYS A 69 7.83 -13.83 4.59
C LYS A 69 7.27 -15.24 4.80
N ILE A 70 7.36 -16.11 3.79
CA ILE A 70 6.96 -17.52 3.88
C ILE A 70 7.77 -18.26 4.95
N ILE A 71 9.08 -18.07 4.99
CA ILE A 71 9.96 -18.69 6.00
C ILE A 71 9.58 -18.20 7.40
N LYS A 72 9.38 -16.89 7.59
CA LYS A 72 8.97 -16.34 8.90
C LYS A 72 7.58 -16.82 9.32
N ASP A 73 6.62 -16.86 8.41
CA ASP A 73 5.26 -17.33 8.69
C ASP A 73 5.25 -18.83 9.00
N THR A 74 6.09 -19.62 8.34
CA THR A 74 6.25 -21.05 8.59
C THR A 74 7.01 -21.32 9.90
N ALA A 75 8.05 -20.52 10.20
CA ALA A 75 8.83 -20.63 11.43
C ALA A 75 8.02 -20.24 12.69
N LYS A 76 6.92 -19.49 12.54
CA LYS A 76 6.06 -19.09 13.67
C LYS A 76 5.03 -20.14 14.09
N LYS A 77 5.16 -21.39 13.64
CA LYS A 77 4.33 -22.51 14.10
C LYS A 77 5.10 -23.40 15.08
N LYS A 78 5.26 -22.90 16.31
CA LYS A 78 5.37 -23.73 17.52
C LYS A 78 4.86 -22.97 18.73
#